data_AF-A0A2D8VEB2-F1
#
_entry.id   AF-A0A2D8VEB2-F1
#
_cell.length_a   1.000
_cell.length_b   1.000
_cell.length_c   1.000
_cell.angle_alpha   90.00
_cell.angle_beta   90.00
_cell.angle_gamma   90.00
#
_symmetry.space_group_name_H-M   'P 1'
#
loop_
_entity.id
_entity.type
_entity.pdbx_description
1 polymer ?
#
loop_
_entity_poly.entity_id
_entity_poly.type
_entity_poly.pdbx_seq_one_letter_code
_entity_poly.pdbx_strand_id
1 'polypeptide(L)' 'MKRLLPALACLAVVAGSVSFSASRPNVVLIMADDMGYSDLGCYGGEIRTPNLDRLARNG' A
#
# COMPACT_ATOMS: atom_id res chain seq x y z
N MET A 1 -28.80 -27.31 -28.19
CA MET A 1 -28.83 -26.43 -26.99
C MET A 1 -28.29 -27.09 -25.71
N LYS A 2 -28.42 -28.42 -25.51
CA LYS A 2 -27.96 -29.12 -24.27
C LYS A 2 -26.43 -29.30 -24.15
N ARG A 3 -25.65 -29.05 -25.23
CA ARG A 3 -24.18 -29.13 -25.24
C ARG A 3 -23.47 -27.82 -24.84
N LEU A 4 -24.20 -26.71 -24.71
CA LEU A 4 -23.65 -25.41 -24.27
C LEU A 4 -23.55 -25.30 -22.74
N LEU A 5 -24.41 -26.01 -22.00
CA LEU A 5 -24.43 -26.01 -20.53
C LEU A 5 -23.10 -26.44 -19.87
N PRO A 6 -22.43 -27.54 -20.28
CA PRO A 6 -21.17 -27.95 -19.64
C PRO A 6 -20.03 -26.97 -19.92
N ALA A 7 -20.01 -26.33 -21.10
CA ALA A 7 -18.99 -25.34 -21.46
C ALA A 7 -19.12 -24.05 -20.61
N LEU A 8 -20.36 -23.61 -20.35
CA LEU A 8 -20.62 -22.47 -19.46
C LEU A 8 -20.26 -22.78 -18.00
N ALA A 9 -20.53 -24.01 -17.54
CA ALA A 9 -20.17 -24.46 -16.20
C ALA A 9 -18.65 -24.55 -15.99
N CYS A 10 -17.90 -25.05 -16.98
CA CYS A 10 -16.44 -25.08 -16.92
C CYS A 10 -15.82 -23.66 -16.89
N LEU A 11 -16.39 -22.69 -17.61
CA LEU A 11 -15.90 -21.32 -17.62
C LEU A 11 -16.11 -20.62 -16.25
N ALA A 12 -17.21 -20.92 -15.57
CA ALA A 12 -17.51 -20.39 -14.24
C ALA A 12 -16.56 -20.92 -13.15
N VAL A 13 -16.10 -22.18 -13.27
CA VAL A 13 -15.17 -22.80 -12.31
C VAL A 13 -13.76 -22.19 -12.41
N VAL A 14 -13.31 -21.85 -13.62
CA VAL A 14 -11.98 -21.22 -13.85
C VAL A 14 -11.94 -19.77 -13.36
N ALA A 15 -13.06 -19.05 -13.40
CA ALA A 15 -13.13 -17.67 -12.92
C ALA A 15 -13.01 -17.53 -11.39
N GLY A 16 -13.34 -18.59 -10.63
CA GLY A 16 -13.34 -18.56 -9.16
C GLY A 16 -12.01 -18.89 -8.48
N SER A 17 -10.96 -19.26 -9.23
CA SER A 17 -9.72 -19.81 -8.67
C SER A 17 -8.58 -18.81 -8.50
N VAL A 18 -8.77 -17.54 -8.88
CA VAL A 18 -7.72 -16.51 -8.77
C VAL A 18 -7.80 -15.85 -7.39
N SER A 19 -7.12 -16.45 -6.42
CA SER A 19 -6.92 -15.83 -5.10
C SER A 19 -5.80 -14.77 -5.20
N PHE A 20 -6.19 -13.49 -5.20
CA PHE A 20 -5.24 -12.40 -5.05
C PHE A 20 -4.79 -12.32 -3.59
N SER A 21 -3.66 -12.95 -3.27
CA SER A 21 -3.03 -12.77 -1.97
C SER A 21 -2.41 -11.37 -1.93
N ALA A 22 -2.86 -10.53 -1.00
CA ALA A 22 -2.26 -9.23 -0.79
C ALA A 22 -0.77 -9.41 -0.45
N SER A 23 0.11 -8.72 -1.18
CA SER A 23 1.54 -8.71 -0.87
C SER A 23 1.76 -8.26 0.57
N ARG A 24 2.57 -8.98 1.34
CA ARG A 24 2.94 -8.59 2.70
C ARG A 24 3.95 -7.44 2.63
N PRO A 25 3.60 -6.21 3.05
CA PRO A 25 4.54 -5.10 2.98
C PRO A 25 5.66 -5.27 4.02
N ASN A 26 6.84 -4.73 3.71
CA ASN A 26 7.87 -4.50 4.73
C ASN A 26 7.45 -3.27 5.55
N VAL A 27 7.54 -3.36 6.87
CA VAL A 27 7.21 -2.26 7.79
C VAL A 27 8.49 -1.78 8.48
N VAL A 28 8.78 -0.50 8.36
CA VAL A 28 9.89 0.17 9.05
C VAL A 28 9.30 1.24 9.97
N LEU A 29 9.48 1.07 11.29
CA LEU A 29 9.09 2.06 12.29
C LEU A 29 10.30 2.90 12.67
N ILE A 30 10.21 4.21 12.47
CA ILE A 30 11.24 5.17 12.86
C ILE A 30 10.68 5.98 14.02
N MET A 31 11.37 5.95 15.16
CA MET A 31 11.04 6.74 16.35
C MET A 31 12.17 7.72 16.60
N ALA A 32 11.83 8.99 16.75
CA ALA A 32 12.73 10.02 17.23
C ALA A 32 12.25 10.47 18.62
N ASP A 33 13.14 10.46 19.59
CA ASP A 33 12.85 10.92 20.94
C ASP A 33 12.85 12.45 21.00
N ASP A 34 11.97 13.04 21.81
CA ASP A 34 11.83 14.49 22.05
C ASP A 34 11.74 15.39 20.79
N MET A 35 11.31 14.85 19.65
CA MET A 35 11.13 15.64 18.43
C MET A 35 9.86 16.49 18.50
N GLY A 36 10.02 17.80 18.46
CA GLY A 36 8.94 18.77 18.41
C GLY A 36 8.37 18.95 17.01
N TYR A 37 7.14 19.47 16.92
CA TYR A 37 6.49 19.76 15.64
C TYR A 37 7.25 20.81 14.83
N SER A 38 7.83 21.80 15.51
CA SER A 38 8.63 22.87 14.93
C SER A 38 10.00 22.41 14.38
N ASP A 39 10.39 21.16 14.63
CA ASP A 39 11.69 20.66 14.19
C ASP A 39 11.66 20.14 12.75
N LEU A 40 10.47 19.96 12.17
CA LEU A 40 10.29 19.39 10.84
C LEU A 40 9.95 20.46 9.81
N GLY A 41 10.71 20.48 8.71
CA GLY A 41 10.49 21.39 7.59
C GLY A 41 9.09 21.25 6.97
N CYS A 42 8.57 20.01 6.86
CA CYS A 42 7.21 19.75 6.38
C CYS A 42 6.09 20.34 7.26
N TYR A 43 6.41 20.79 8.48
CA TYR A 43 5.51 21.47 9.40
C TYR A 43 5.82 22.96 9.56
N GLY A 44 6.69 23.52 8.72
CA GLY A 44 7.10 24.93 8.77
C GLY A 44 8.26 25.21 9.72
N GLY A 45 8.95 24.17 10.19
CA GLY A 45 10.18 24.29 10.97
C GLY A 45 11.36 24.86 10.17
N GLU A 46 12.31 25.48 10.87
CA GLU A 46 13.51 26.09 10.26
C GLU A 46 14.61 25.06 9.94
N ILE A 47 14.55 23.89 10.58
CA ILE A 47 15.54 22.82 10.39
C ILE A 47 15.28 22.15 9.04
N ARG A 48 16.34 22.04 8.23
CA ARG A 48 16.26 21.34 6.94
C ARG A 48 16.18 19.84 7.14
N THR A 49 15.01 19.25 6.90
CA THR A 49 14.73 17.81 7.03
C THR A 49 14.36 17.14 5.70
N PRO A 50 15.20 17.25 4.64
CA PRO A 50 14.79 16.94 3.26
C PRO A 50 14.34 15.49 3.05
N ASN A 51 14.84 14.53 3.83
CA ASN A 51 14.39 13.13 3.76
C ASN A 51 13.00 12.95 4.37
N LEU A 52 12.72 13.57 5.52
CA LEU A 52 11.41 13.51 6.17
C LEU A 52 10.38 14.33 5.37
N ASP A 53 10.79 15.47 4.80
CA ASP A 53 9.94 16.29 3.94
C ASP A 53 9.56 15.54 2.65
N ARG A 54 10.47 14.73 2.12
CA ARG A 54 10.20 13.85 0.98
C ARG A 54 9.28 12.70 1.37
N LEU A 55 9.45 12.09 2.54
CA LEU A 55 8.54 11.06 3.04
C LEU A 55 7.13 11.60 3.22
N ALA A 56 6.98 12.74 3.93
CA ALA A 56 5.69 13.36 4.18
C ALA A 56 4.92 13.74 2.90
N ARG A 57 5.63 14.16 1.84
CA ARG A 57 5.01 14.44 0.53
C ARG A 57 4.58 13.19 -0.25
N ASN A 58 5.20 12.04 0.02
CA ASN A 58 4.96 10.82 -0.75
C ASN A 58 4.06 9.79 -0.02
N GLY A 59 3.72 10.05 1.25
CA GLY A 59 2.96 9.12 2.09
C GLY A 59 3.85 8.21 2.92
#